data_AF-A0A667WPP4-F1
#
_entry.id   AF-A0A667WPP4-F1
#
_cell.length_a   1.000
_cell.length_b   1.000
_cell.length_c   1.000
_cell.angle_alpha   90.00
_cell.angle_beta   90.00
_cell.angle_gamma   90.00
#
_symmetry.space_group_name_H-M   'P 1'
#
loop_
_entity.id
_entity.type
_entity.pdbx_description
1 polymer ?
#
loop_
_entity_poly.entity_id
_entity_poly.type
_entity_poly.pdbx_seq_one_letter_code
_entity_poly.pdbx_strand_id
1 'polypeptide(L)'
;MSNNSSVQSAGVNYVVRQLNYKVVIVQVLIAVFLYINFMLIITFLKRDFFRTSMRYIFFALTLLFDCLFLVLSDILLLMSYFQWTLQVSLCSLIYIVLSLSTFVTPITLTAMTFERYVAICMPLHYGKLCNMRSALYCILIIHGLSCIPIMINISIFFAIAAHSFYIQYRVCSVEMFIIHKWQGNVRSAVHQLYFLIMSVSIVFSYVKIMKVAKVASGENKKSSRKGLQTVTLHAFQLFLCLTYLWCPFIETAVRQFDFMLFINVRYFNYITFILAPKCLSPLIYGLRDEKFFLALKCYASFGLYKKKSSDFL
;
A
#
# COMPACT_ATOMS: atom_id res chain seq x y z
N MET A 1 -6.21 62.84 34.66
CA MET A 1 -5.76 62.65 33.28
C MET A 1 -4.75 61.51 33.27
N SER A 2 -5.17 60.41 32.66
CA SER A 2 -4.42 59.18 32.42
C SER A 2 -3.36 59.36 31.34
N ASN A 3 -2.21 58.67 31.46
CA ASN A 3 -1.57 57.92 30.37
C ASN A 3 -0.29 57.24 30.86
N ASN A 4 -0.35 55.94 31.09
CA ASN A 4 0.83 55.06 31.06
C ASN A 4 0.53 53.99 30.00
N SER A 5 1.13 54.15 28.82
CA SER A 5 1.08 53.19 27.73
C SER A 5 2.26 52.23 27.84
N SER A 6 2.04 51.07 28.44
CA SER A 6 2.90 49.89 28.25
C SER A 6 2.22 48.96 27.24
N VAL A 7 2.71 48.99 26.00
CA VAL A 7 2.33 48.05 24.94
C VAL A 7 2.87 46.67 25.33
N GLN A 8 1.99 45.80 25.83
CA GLN A 8 2.27 44.37 25.97
C GLN A 8 2.29 43.73 24.58
N SER A 9 3.45 43.25 24.16
CA SER A 9 3.60 42.35 23.04
C SER A 9 2.86 41.04 23.33
N ALA A 10 1.75 40.81 22.63
CA ALA A 10 1.04 39.54 22.66
C ALA A 10 1.91 38.45 22.02
N GLY A 11 2.59 37.67 22.86
CA GLY A 11 3.26 36.44 22.45
C GLY A 11 2.20 35.42 22.00
N VAL A 12 2.23 35.07 20.72
CA VAL A 12 1.46 33.94 20.19
C VAL A 12 2.05 32.67 20.76
N ASN A 13 1.46 32.16 21.85
CA ASN A 13 1.81 30.87 22.41
C ASN A 13 1.32 29.76 21.47
N TYR A 14 2.18 29.32 20.55
CA TYR A 14 2.02 28.03 19.87
C TYR A 14 2.20 26.93 20.94
N VAL A 15 1.09 26.42 21.49
CA VAL A 15 1.14 25.23 22.33
C VAL A 15 1.53 24.06 21.44
N VAL A 16 2.84 23.75 21.39
CA VAL A 16 3.37 22.58 20.70
C VAL A 16 2.83 21.35 21.43
N ARG A 17 1.84 20.68 20.84
CA ARG A 17 1.30 19.43 21.35
C ARG A 17 2.43 18.39 21.36
N GLN A 18 2.83 17.94 22.55
CA GLN A 18 3.86 16.91 22.70
C GLN A 18 3.41 15.61 22.04
N LEU A 19 4.30 14.97 21.28
CA LEU A 19 4.04 13.72 20.56
C LEU A 19 3.59 12.60 21.51
N ASN A 20 2.44 12.02 21.23
CA ASN A 20 1.93 10.85 21.94
C ASN A 20 2.72 9.59 21.52
N TYR A 21 2.93 8.65 22.45
CA TYR A 21 3.57 7.35 22.19
C TYR A 21 3.03 6.63 20.94
N LYS A 22 1.71 6.72 20.68
CA LYS A 22 1.09 6.14 19.47
C LYS A 22 1.67 6.72 18.18
N VAL A 23 1.90 8.04 18.14
CA VAL A 23 2.47 8.72 16.97
C VAL A 23 3.93 8.32 16.84
N VAL A 24 4.70 8.32 17.93
CA VAL A 24 6.12 7.90 17.93
C VAL A 24 6.29 6.49 17.38
N ILE A 25 5.46 5.53 17.80
CA ILE A 25 5.48 4.15 17.27
C ILE A 25 5.26 4.14 15.76
N VAL A 26 4.26 4.88 15.27
CA VAL A 26 3.98 4.98 13.83
C VAL A 26 5.16 5.57 13.07
N GLN A 27 5.76 6.66 13.58
CA GLN A 27 6.93 7.30 12.95
C GLN A 27 8.10 6.32 12.81
N VAL A 28 8.41 5.58 13.88
CA VAL A 28 9.49 4.59 13.86
C VAL A 28 9.20 3.48 12.85
N LEU A 29 7.98 2.95 12.83
CA LEU A 29 7.59 1.91 11.87
C LEU A 29 7.71 2.39 10.42
N ILE A 30 7.20 3.59 10.12
CA ILE A 30 7.26 4.18 8.77
C ILE A 30 8.71 4.39 8.35
N ALA A 31 9.56 4.95 9.22
CA ALA A 31 10.98 5.17 8.92
C ALA A 31 11.71 3.87 8.60
N VAL A 32 11.49 2.82 9.40
CA VAL A 32 12.08 1.49 9.17
C VAL A 32 11.60 0.90 7.83
N PHE A 33 10.30 0.96 7.54
CA PHE A 33 9.77 0.39 6.30
C PHE A 33 10.20 1.16 5.05
N LEU A 34 10.27 2.50 5.12
CA LEU A 34 10.81 3.31 4.03
C LEU A 34 12.27 2.96 3.77
N TYR A 35 13.09 2.81 4.81
CA TYR A 35 14.48 2.41 4.67
C TYR A 35 14.62 1.04 3.97
N ILE A 36 13.86 0.03 4.43
CA ILE A 36 13.87 -1.30 3.82
C ILE A 36 13.44 -1.24 2.35
N ASN A 37 12.31 -0.58 2.06
CA ASN A 37 11.79 -0.47 0.69
C ASN A 37 12.78 0.24 -0.23
N PHE A 38 13.41 1.32 0.24
CA PHE A 38 14.41 2.06 -0.53
C PHE A 38 15.63 1.20 -0.88
N MET A 39 16.14 0.42 0.08
CA MET A 39 17.25 -0.51 -0.16
C MET A 39 16.90 -1.61 -1.16
N LEU A 40 15.68 -2.12 -1.13
CA LEU A 40 15.19 -3.10 -2.10
C LEU A 40 15.04 -2.49 -3.50
N ILE A 41 14.53 -1.26 -3.61
CA ILE A 41 14.43 -0.53 -4.89
C ILE A 41 15.83 -0.32 -5.47
N ILE A 42 16.81 0.13 -4.69
CA ILE A 42 18.21 0.28 -5.15
C ILE A 42 18.75 -1.06 -5.65
N THR A 43 18.52 -2.15 -4.92
CA THR A 43 18.97 -3.50 -5.29
C THR A 43 18.36 -3.94 -6.62
N PHE A 44 17.07 -3.67 -6.83
CA PHE A 44 16.37 -3.93 -8.09
C PHE A 44 16.97 -3.12 -9.25
N LEU A 45 17.19 -1.82 -9.05
CA LEU A 45 17.71 -0.93 -10.09
C LEU A 45 19.14 -1.31 -10.53
N LYS A 46 19.98 -1.76 -9.60
CA LYS A 46 21.39 -2.11 -9.88
C LYS A 46 21.61 -3.47 -10.53
N ARG A 47 20.60 -4.32 -10.66
CA ARG A 47 20.75 -5.69 -11.19
C ARG A 47 19.88 -5.88 -12.42
N ASP A 48 20.51 -5.93 -13.58
CA ASP A 48 19.85 -6.06 -14.88
C ASP A 48 18.97 -7.32 -14.98
N PHE A 49 19.41 -8.42 -14.35
CA PHE A 49 18.65 -9.68 -14.29
C PHE A 49 17.25 -9.51 -13.67
N PHE A 50 17.07 -8.62 -12.70
CA PHE A 50 15.75 -8.41 -12.10
C PHE A 50 14.82 -7.61 -13.02
N ARG A 51 15.36 -6.82 -13.95
CA ARG A 51 14.54 -6.00 -14.86
C ARG A 51 13.92 -6.81 -16.00
N THR A 52 14.33 -8.07 -16.19
CA THR A 52 13.82 -8.93 -17.28
C THR A 52 12.61 -9.78 -16.88
N SER A 53 12.34 -9.94 -15.58
CA SER A 53 11.21 -10.75 -15.10
C SER A 53 10.01 -9.89 -14.71
N MET A 54 8.83 -10.22 -15.25
CA MET A 54 7.55 -9.59 -14.93
C MET A 54 7.28 -9.53 -13.41
N ARG A 55 7.61 -10.60 -12.66
CA ARG A 55 7.42 -10.65 -11.20
C ARG A 55 8.19 -9.56 -10.48
N TYR A 56 9.47 -9.36 -10.83
CA TYR A 56 10.29 -8.35 -10.17
C TYR A 56 9.87 -6.93 -10.58
N ILE A 57 9.39 -6.73 -11.81
CA ILE A 57 8.81 -5.46 -12.23
C ILE A 57 7.57 -5.12 -11.39
N PHE A 58 6.65 -6.07 -11.21
CA PHE A 58 5.48 -5.86 -10.34
C PHE A 58 5.88 -5.63 -8.87
N PHE A 59 6.94 -6.28 -8.41
CA PHE A 59 7.45 -6.07 -7.06
C PHE A 59 8.02 -4.67 -6.88
N ALA A 60 8.81 -4.20 -7.84
CA ALA A 60 9.31 -2.82 -7.85
C ALA A 60 8.17 -1.80 -7.91
N LEU A 61 7.13 -2.06 -8.72
CA LEU A 61 5.91 -1.23 -8.76
C LEU A 61 5.25 -1.16 -7.38
N THR A 62 5.08 -2.30 -6.71
CA THR A 62 4.48 -2.35 -5.36
C THR A 62 5.33 -1.57 -4.36
N LEU A 63 6.66 -1.74 -4.36
CA LEU A 63 7.56 -1.00 -3.47
C LEU A 63 7.49 0.52 -3.69
N LEU A 64 7.42 0.97 -4.95
CA LEU A 64 7.31 2.39 -5.29
C LEU A 64 6.03 3.01 -4.71
N PHE A 65 4.88 2.37 -4.95
CA PHE A 65 3.60 2.85 -4.45
C PHE A 65 3.44 2.68 -2.94
N ASP A 66 4.09 1.68 -2.34
CA ASP A 66 4.15 1.54 -0.89
C ASP A 66 4.96 2.68 -0.26
N CYS A 67 6.12 3.05 -0.81
CA CYS A 67 6.88 4.23 -0.38
C CYS A 67 6.07 5.52 -0.52
N LEU A 68 5.46 5.74 -1.68
CA LEU A 68 4.66 6.94 -1.95
C LEU A 68 3.49 7.06 -0.98
N PHE A 69 2.79 5.94 -0.73
CA PHE A 69 1.72 5.89 0.26
C PHE A 69 2.25 6.21 1.66
N LEU A 70 3.34 5.58 2.10
CA LEU A 70 3.89 5.75 3.44
C LEU A 70 4.25 7.22 3.69
N VAL A 71 5.00 7.85 2.78
CA VAL A 71 5.39 9.27 2.89
C VAL A 71 4.17 10.18 2.93
N LEU A 72 3.23 10.04 2.00
CA LEU A 72 2.05 10.92 1.96
C LEU A 72 1.13 10.71 3.17
N SER A 73 0.94 9.45 3.59
CA SER A 73 0.11 9.15 4.77
C SER A 73 0.73 9.68 6.06
N ASP A 74 2.07 9.68 6.15
CA ASP A 74 2.80 10.20 7.30
C ASP A 74 2.70 11.72 7.40
N ILE A 75 2.89 12.41 6.28
CA ILE A 75 2.69 13.86 6.18
C ILE A 75 1.26 14.22 6.63
N LEU A 76 0.25 13.52 6.12
CA LEU A 76 -1.15 13.76 6.51
C LEU A 76 -1.41 13.43 7.98
N LEU A 77 -0.78 12.40 8.54
CA LEU A 77 -0.90 12.04 9.95
C LEU A 77 -0.33 13.15 10.84
N LEU A 78 0.87 13.65 10.54
CA LEU A 78 1.51 14.73 11.28
C LEU A 78 0.70 16.03 11.16
N MET A 79 0.27 16.39 9.95
CA MET A 79 -0.59 17.55 9.74
C MET A 79 -1.89 17.45 10.53
N SER A 80 -2.56 16.29 10.51
CA SER A 80 -3.77 16.05 11.29
C SER A 80 -3.50 16.12 12.79
N TYR A 81 -2.37 15.58 13.25
CA TYR A 81 -2.00 15.60 14.66
C TYR A 81 -1.76 17.02 15.21
N PHE A 82 -1.04 17.85 14.44
CA PHE A 82 -0.76 19.26 14.77
C PHE A 82 -1.88 20.21 14.35
N GLN A 83 -2.97 19.70 13.78
CA GLN A 83 -4.11 20.48 13.28
C GLN A 83 -3.71 21.52 12.23
N TRP A 84 -2.71 21.21 11.41
CA TRP A 84 -2.30 22.04 10.30
C TRP A 84 -3.32 21.95 9.17
N THR A 85 -3.79 23.11 8.73
CA THR A 85 -4.77 23.24 7.66
C THR A 85 -4.08 23.41 6.31
N LEU A 86 -4.61 22.76 5.29
CA LEU A 86 -4.18 22.89 3.91
C LEU A 86 -5.34 23.43 3.07
N GLN A 87 -5.04 24.11 1.97
CA GLN A 87 -6.04 24.47 0.99
C GLN A 87 -6.68 23.20 0.41
N VAL A 88 -8.01 23.18 0.26
CA VAL A 88 -8.75 22.01 -0.22
C VAL A 88 -8.26 21.54 -1.60
N SER A 89 -7.92 22.45 -2.52
CA SER A 89 -7.37 22.09 -3.84
C SER A 89 -6.09 21.25 -3.76
N LEU A 90 -5.15 21.62 -2.89
CA LEU A 90 -3.93 20.87 -2.65
C LEU A 90 -4.22 19.54 -1.96
N CYS A 91 -5.20 19.51 -1.04
CA CYS A 91 -5.62 18.29 -0.36
C CYS A 91 -6.22 17.29 -1.36
N SER A 92 -6.97 17.76 -2.35
CA SER A 92 -7.50 16.94 -3.45
C SER A 92 -6.38 16.26 -4.24
N LEU A 93 -5.29 16.96 -4.54
CA LEU A 93 -4.14 16.37 -5.23
C LEU A 93 -3.47 15.28 -4.40
N ILE A 94 -3.22 15.55 -3.11
CA ILE A 94 -2.65 14.55 -2.18
C ILE A 94 -3.58 13.34 -2.09
N TYR A 95 -4.88 13.56 -1.96
CA TYR A 95 -5.88 12.50 -1.89
C TYR A 95 -5.90 11.63 -3.16
N ILE A 96 -5.79 12.21 -4.35
CA ILE A 96 -5.72 11.46 -5.61
C ILE A 96 -4.51 10.52 -5.60
N VAL A 97 -3.33 11.02 -5.25
CA VAL A 97 -2.10 10.22 -5.25
C VAL A 97 -2.13 9.14 -4.16
N LEU A 98 -2.61 9.48 -2.96
CA LEU A 98 -2.75 8.53 -1.85
C LEU A 98 -3.78 7.42 -2.17
N SER A 99 -4.90 7.80 -2.79
CA SER A 99 -5.94 6.85 -3.21
C SER A 99 -5.45 5.95 -4.32
N LEU A 100 -4.69 6.48 -5.29
CA LEU A 100 -4.05 5.67 -6.32
C LEU A 100 -3.12 4.62 -5.70
N SER A 101 -2.28 5.05 -4.76
CA SER A 101 -1.35 4.17 -4.06
C SER A 101 -2.06 3.11 -3.21
N THR A 102 -3.27 3.40 -2.73
CA THR A 102 -4.12 2.44 -2.00
C THR A 102 -4.58 1.29 -2.89
N PHE A 103 -4.96 1.55 -4.15
CA PHE A 103 -5.52 0.53 -5.04
C PHE A 103 -4.46 -0.19 -5.88
N VAL A 104 -3.37 0.48 -6.24
CA VAL A 104 -2.30 -0.12 -7.06
C VAL A 104 -1.71 -1.36 -6.38
N THR A 105 -1.42 -1.31 -5.07
CA THR A 105 -0.83 -2.42 -4.33
C THR A 105 -1.68 -3.71 -4.38
N PRO A 106 -2.94 -3.75 -3.92
CA PRO A 106 -3.75 -4.98 -3.94
C PRO A 106 -4.01 -5.51 -5.37
N ILE A 107 -4.20 -4.62 -6.35
CA ILE A 107 -4.41 -5.02 -7.75
C ILE A 107 -3.11 -5.63 -8.32
N THR A 108 -1.95 -5.06 -7.99
CA THR A 108 -0.64 -5.61 -8.38
C THR A 108 -0.40 -6.97 -7.73
N LEU A 109 -0.72 -7.15 -6.45
CA LEU A 109 -0.62 -8.45 -5.76
C LEU A 109 -1.55 -9.50 -6.37
N THR A 110 -2.73 -9.09 -6.82
CA THR A 110 -3.66 -9.96 -7.59
C THR A 110 -3.02 -10.36 -8.92
N ALA A 111 -2.43 -9.42 -9.66
CA ALA A 111 -1.71 -9.70 -10.91
C ALA A 111 -0.51 -10.64 -10.70
N MET A 112 0.25 -10.48 -9.61
CA MET A 112 1.31 -11.43 -9.23
C MET A 112 0.77 -12.83 -8.96
N THR A 113 -0.42 -12.95 -8.34
CA THR A 113 -1.07 -14.24 -8.11
C THR A 113 -1.46 -14.91 -9.43
N PHE A 114 -1.94 -14.13 -10.40
CA PHE A 114 -2.20 -14.62 -11.76
C PHE A 114 -0.92 -15.03 -12.51
N GLU A 115 0.17 -14.27 -12.39
CA GLU A 115 1.48 -14.64 -12.96
C GLU A 115 1.93 -16.00 -12.43
N ARG A 116 1.84 -16.21 -11.10
CA ARG A 116 2.14 -17.51 -10.46
C ARG A 116 1.23 -18.63 -10.98
N TYR A 117 -0.05 -18.35 -11.15
CA TYR A 117 -1.01 -19.30 -11.73
C TYR A 117 -0.60 -19.72 -13.15
N VAL A 118 -0.27 -18.77 -14.03
CA VAL A 118 0.15 -19.06 -15.41
C VAL A 118 1.46 -19.86 -15.42
N ALA A 119 2.42 -19.50 -14.58
CA ALA A 119 3.70 -20.21 -14.47
C ALA A 119 3.54 -21.69 -14.09
N ILE A 120 2.63 -22.00 -13.16
CA ILE A 120 2.44 -23.35 -12.61
C ILE A 120 1.46 -24.16 -13.46
N CYS A 121 0.31 -23.59 -13.79
CA CYS A 121 -0.78 -24.30 -14.45
C CYS A 121 -0.65 -24.31 -15.98
N MET A 122 0.14 -23.40 -16.56
CA MET A 122 0.27 -23.22 -18.02
C MET A 122 1.73 -22.95 -18.45
N PRO A 123 2.70 -23.80 -18.07
CA PRO A 123 4.13 -23.52 -18.29
C PRO A 123 4.50 -23.31 -19.76
N LEU A 124 3.86 -24.02 -20.70
CA LEU A 124 4.10 -23.89 -22.15
C LEU A 124 3.76 -22.49 -22.70
N HIS A 125 2.79 -21.81 -22.08
CA HIS A 125 2.34 -20.48 -22.51
C HIS A 125 3.00 -19.35 -21.73
N TYR A 126 3.75 -19.66 -20.66
CA TYR A 126 4.34 -18.68 -19.77
C TYR A 126 5.28 -17.71 -20.49
N GLY A 127 6.14 -18.19 -21.39
CA GLY A 127 7.05 -17.30 -22.16
C GLY A 127 6.33 -16.32 -23.08
N LYS A 128 5.16 -16.70 -23.62
CA LYS A 128 4.34 -15.84 -24.48
C LYS A 128 3.52 -14.83 -23.66
N LEU A 129 2.95 -15.27 -22.53
CA LEU A 129 2.06 -14.45 -21.71
C LEU A 129 2.82 -13.54 -20.73
N CYS A 130 3.91 -14.01 -20.14
CA CYS A 130 4.66 -13.35 -19.08
C CYS A 130 6.03 -12.81 -19.56
N ASN A 131 6.00 -12.00 -20.61
CA ASN A 131 7.17 -11.26 -21.11
C ASN A 131 7.14 -9.77 -20.71
N MET A 132 8.20 -9.02 -21.02
CA MET A 132 8.33 -7.60 -20.65
C MET A 132 7.24 -6.71 -21.27
N ARG A 133 6.85 -6.93 -22.52
CA ARG A 133 5.78 -6.16 -23.17
C ARG A 133 4.44 -6.39 -22.46
N SER A 134 4.12 -7.65 -22.18
CA SER A 134 2.94 -8.01 -21.39
C SER A 134 2.96 -7.37 -20.01
N ALA A 135 4.13 -7.27 -19.35
CA ALA A 135 4.28 -6.60 -18.07
C ALA A 135 3.88 -5.12 -18.15
N LEU A 136 4.33 -4.39 -19.19
CA LEU A 136 3.96 -2.99 -19.40
C LEU A 136 2.44 -2.83 -19.63
N TYR A 137 1.84 -3.70 -20.45
CA TYR A 137 0.37 -3.70 -20.64
C TYR A 137 -0.37 -3.99 -19.33
N CYS A 138 0.09 -4.95 -18.53
CA CYS A 138 -0.48 -5.21 -17.21
C CYS A 138 -0.36 -4.00 -16.28
N ILE A 139 0.77 -3.28 -16.28
CA ILE A 139 0.95 -2.06 -15.48
C ILE A 139 -0.08 -1.00 -15.88
N LEU A 140 -0.30 -0.79 -17.19
CA LEU A 140 -1.33 0.13 -17.68
C LEU A 140 -2.74 -0.28 -17.22
N ILE A 141 -3.06 -1.58 -17.28
CA ILE A 141 -4.34 -2.11 -16.80
C ILE A 141 -4.48 -1.91 -15.28
N ILE A 142 -3.42 -2.20 -14.50
CA ILE A 142 -3.38 -2.00 -13.05
C ILE A 142 -3.68 -0.54 -12.71
N HIS A 143 -3.00 0.41 -13.37
CA HIS A 143 -3.25 1.84 -13.15
C HIS A 143 -4.66 2.26 -13.58
N GLY A 144 -5.13 1.80 -14.74
CA GLY A 144 -6.49 2.06 -15.21
C GLY A 144 -7.55 1.61 -14.19
N LEU A 145 -7.45 0.36 -13.73
CA LEU A 145 -8.34 -0.20 -12.71
C LEU A 145 -8.21 0.52 -11.36
N SER A 146 -7.02 0.97 -10.99
CA SER A 146 -6.79 1.72 -9.75
C SER A 146 -7.39 3.13 -9.78
N CYS A 147 -7.48 3.75 -10.97
CA CYS A 147 -8.01 5.09 -11.14
C CYS A 147 -9.55 5.16 -11.06
N ILE A 148 -10.27 4.10 -11.44
CA ILE A 148 -11.74 4.06 -11.45
C ILE A 148 -12.38 4.53 -10.12
N PRO A 149 -12.04 3.98 -8.94
CA PRO A 149 -12.65 4.42 -7.67
C PRO A 149 -12.32 5.88 -7.35
N ILE A 150 -11.15 6.36 -7.78
CA ILE A 150 -10.72 7.76 -7.56
C ILE A 150 -11.58 8.68 -8.41
N MET A 151 -11.73 8.36 -9.70
CA MET A 151 -12.55 9.11 -10.64
C MET A 151 -14.00 9.19 -10.18
N ILE A 152 -14.58 8.10 -9.68
CA ILE A 152 -15.95 8.11 -9.13
C ILE A 152 -16.06 9.10 -7.97
N ASN A 153 -15.20 8.97 -6.95
CA ASN A 153 -15.30 9.81 -5.75
C ASN A 153 -15.02 11.29 -6.05
N ILE A 154 -13.98 11.57 -6.85
CA ILE A 154 -13.58 12.93 -7.20
C ILE A 154 -14.60 13.60 -8.11
N SER A 155 -15.13 12.90 -9.12
CA SER A 155 -16.18 13.48 -9.99
C SER A 155 -17.45 13.79 -9.21
N ILE A 156 -17.87 12.92 -8.29
CA ILE A 156 -19.02 13.20 -7.42
C ILE A 156 -18.74 14.41 -6.52
N PHE A 157 -17.55 14.50 -5.92
CA PHE A 157 -17.18 15.63 -5.10
C PHE A 157 -17.17 16.94 -5.90
N PHE A 158 -16.58 16.95 -7.10
CA PHE A 158 -16.56 18.11 -7.99
C PHE A 158 -17.96 18.55 -8.42
N ALA A 159 -18.88 17.61 -8.64
CA ALA A 159 -20.26 17.91 -9.03
C ALA A 159 -21.09 18.57 -7.91
N ILE A 160 -20.73 18.35 -6.64
CA ILE A 160 -21.53 18.78 -5.48
C ILE A 160 -20.89 19.98 -4.76
N ALA A 161 -19.56 20.00 -4.64
CA ALA A 161 -18.86 21.01 -3.87
C ALA A 161 -18.88 22.37 -4.57
N ALA A 162 -19.32 23.40 -3.84
CA ALA A 162 -19.31 24.78 -4.32
C ALA A 162 -17.87 25.29 -4.56
N HIS A 163 -17.70 26.21 -5.52
CA HIS A 163 -16.38 26.76 -5.85
C HIS A 163 -15.67 27.41 -4.65
N SER A 164 -16.43 28.03 -3.75
CA SER A 164 -15.90 28.62 -2.51
C SER A 164 -15.26 27.60 -1.57
N PHE A 165 -15.62 26.32 -1.67
CA PHE A 165 -15.07 25.25 -0.84
C PHE A 165 -13.59 24.96 -1.18
N TYR A 166 -13.15 25.12 -2.43
CA TYR A 166 -11.78 24.80 -2.87
C TYR A 166 -10.71 25.74 -2.34
N ILE A 167 -11.10 26.96 -1.95
CA ILE A 167 -10.19 28.00 -1.44
C ILE A 167 -10.11 27.95 0.09
N GLN A 168 -10.97 27.16 0.75
CA GLN A 168 -10.94 27.02 2.20
C GLN A 168 -9.68 26.28 2.68
N TYR A 169 -9.22 26.66 3.86
CA TYR A 169 -8.17 25.96 4.59
C TYR A 169 -8.81 25.04 5.62
N ARG A 170 -8.53 23.74 5.52
CA ARG A 170 -9.09 22.70 6.40
C ARG A 170 -8.06 21.60 6.64
N VAL A 171 -8.23 20.85 7.73
CA VAL A 171 -7.40 19.67 7.98
C VAL A 171 -7.66 18.66 6.86
N CYS A 172 -6.60 18.25 6.17
CA CYS A 172 -6.72 17.34 5.03
C CYS A 172 -7.04 15.93 5.51
N SER A 173 -8.26 15.46 5.21
CA SER A 173 -8.71 14.12 5.58
C SER A 173 -9.70 13.60 4.54
N VAL A 174 -9.83 12.27 4.45
CA VAL A 174 -10.73 11.65 3.45
C VAL A 174 -12.19 12.02 3.70
N GLU A 175 -12.55 12.28 4.95
CA GLU A 175 -13.90 12.68 5.37
C GLU A 175 -14.32 14.03 4.77
N MET A 176 -13.36 14.88 4.38
CA MET A 176 -13.63 16.16 3.69
C MET A 176 -14.37 15.96 2.37
N PHE A 177 -14.12 14.85 1.66
CA PHE A 177 -14.71 14.57 0.36
C PHE A 177 -16.13 13.97 0.48
N ILE A 178 -16.63 13.76 1.71
CA ILE A 178 -17.96 13.24 2.00
C ILE A 178 -18.81 14.37 2.58
N ILE A 179 -19.56 15.05 1.71
CA ILE A 179 -20.52 16.10 2.05
C ILE A 179 -21.85 15.48 2.47
N HIS A 180 -22.30 14.45 1.75
CA HIS A 180 -23.54 13.74 2.01
C HIS A 180 -23.30 12.28 2.37
N LYS A 181 -24.15 11.73 3.25
CA LYS A 181 -24.05 10.34 3.75
C LYS A 181 -23.98 9.30 2.62
N TRP A 182 -24.72 9.52 1.54
CA TRP A 182 -24.76 8.59 0.40
C TRP A 182 -23.41 8.47 -0.33
N GLN A 183 -22.57 9.51 -0.33
CA GLN A 183 -21.22 9.44 -0.93
C GLN A 183 -20.34 8.45 -0.17
N GLY A 184 -20.46 8.42 1.17
CA GLY A 184 -19.80 7.41 2.00
C GLY A 184 -20.26 5.99 1.67
N ASN A 185 -21.56 5.81 1.43
CA ASN A 185 -22.12 4.51 1.03
C ASN A 185 -21.61 4.07 -0.35
N VAL A 186 -21.56 4.99 -1.33
CA VAL A 186 -21.01 4.70 -2.67
C VAL A 186 -19.53 4.33 -2.56
N ARG A 187 -18.74 5.10 -1.81
CA ARG A 187 -17.32 4.78 -1.56
C ARG A 187 -17.17 3.38 -0.96
N SER A 188 -17.94 3.06 0.07
CA SER A 188 -17.93 1.74 0.70
C SER A 188 -18.29 0.62 -0.27
N ALA A 189 -19.37 0.79 -1.04
CA ALA A 189 -19.84 -0.20 -2.00
C ALA A 189 -18.79 -0.48 -3.08
N VAL A 190 -18.13 0.56 -3.60
CA VAL A 190 -17.04 0.41 -4.59
C VAL A 190 -15.87 -0.37 -3.98
N HIS A 191 -15.45 -0.07 -2.76
CA HIS A 191 -14.35 -0.80 -2.11
C HIS A 191 -14.71 -2.27 -1.86
N GLN A 192 -15.94 -2.56 -1.42
CA GLN A 192 -16.44 -3.92 -1.23
C GLN A 192 -16.54 -4.69 -2.55
N LEU A 193 -16.95 -4.05 -3.64
CA LEU A 193 -16.97 -4.67 -4.98
C LEU A 193 -15.56 -5.06 -5.42
N TYR A 194 -14.58 -4.18 -5.25
CA TYR A 194 -13.17 -4.47 -5.53
C TYR A 194 -12.65 -5.64 -4.68
N PHE A 195 -12.99 -5.66 -3.39
CA PHE A 195 -12.67 -6.76 -2.49
C PHE A 195 -13.23 -8.09 -3.02
N LEU A 196 -14.50 -8.13 -3.41
CA LEU A 196 -15.15 -9.34 -3.91
C LEU A 196 -14.50 -9.85 -5.20
N ILE A 197 -14.30 -8.96 -6.19
CA ILE A 197 -13.71 -9.32 -7.48
C ILE A 197 -12.30 -9.87 -7.30
N MET A 198 -11.46 -9.21 -6.50
CA MET A 198 -10.09 -9.67 -6.23
C MET A 198 -10.11 -10.99 -5.45
N SER A 199 -10.94 -11.10 -4.41
CA SER A 199 -11.03 -12.32 -3.60
C SER A 199 -11.43 -13.54 -4.43
N VAL A 200 -12.47 -13.42 -5.27
CA VAL A 200 -12.90 -14.51 -6.17
C VAL A 200 -11.78 -14.90 -7.12
N SER A 201 -11.12 -13.91 -7.73
CA SER A 201 -10.00 -14.13 -8.65
C SER A 201 -8.85 -14.90 -7.98
N ILE A 202 -8.50 -14.48 -6.78
CA ILE A 202 -7.41 -15.06 -5.97
C ILE A 202 -7.75 -16.49 -5.56
N VAL A 203 -8.95 -16.72 -5.01
CA VAL A 203 -9.40 -18.05 -4.60
C VAL A 203 -9.39 -19.00 -5.79
N PHE A 204 -9.88 -18.56 -6.95
CA PHE A 204 -9.84 -19.34 -8.18
C PHE A 204 -8.40 -19.74 -8.56
N SER A 205 -7.48 -18.79 -8.61
CA SER A 205 -6.07 -19.04 -8.93
C SER A 205 -5.43 -20.02 -7.96
N TYR A 206 -5.62 -19.85 -6.65
CA TYR A 206 -5.06 -20.73 -5.63
C TYR A 206 -5.65 -22.14 -5.68
N VAL A 207 -6.96 -22.30 -5.90
CA VAL A 207 -7.58 -23.62 -6.05
C VAL A 207 -6.94 -24.39 -7.21
N LYS A 208 -6.71 -23.73 -8.35
CA LYS A 208 -6.06 -24.36 -9.50
C LYS A 208 -4.60 -24.71 -9.22
N ILE A 209 -3.83 -23.78 -8.64
CA ILE A 209 -2.43 -24.02 -8.25
C ILE A 209 -2.34 -25.22 -7.31
N MET A 210 -3.20 -25.29 -6.29
CA MET A 210 -3.22 -26.38 -5.32
C MET A 210 -3.59 -27.72 -5.95
N LYS A 211 -4.48 -27.75 -6.95
CA LYS A 211 -4.79 -28.98 -7.70
C LYS A 211 -3.56 -29.49 -8.45
N VAL A 212 -2.89 -28.63 -9.20
CA VAL A 212 -1.66 -28.99 -9.95
C VAL A 212 -0.55 -29.42 -9.01
N ALA A 213 -0.33 -28.67 -7.92
CA ALA A 213 0.69 -29.00 -6.93
C ALA A 213 0.43 -30.35 -6.23
N LYS A 214 -0.83 -30.68 -5.93
CA LYS A 214 -1.19 -31.98 -5.35
C LYS A 214 -0.92 -33.14 -6.31
N VAL A 215 -1.28 -32.99 -7.60
CA VAL A 215 -0.99 -34.00 -8.62
C VAL A 215 0.52 -34.20 -8.79
N ALA A 216 1.30 -33.11 -8.81
CA ALA A 216 2.74 -33.17 -8.98
C ALA A 216 3.50 -33.72 -7.75
N SER A 217 2.94 -33.56 -6.54
CA SER A 217 3.63 -33.93 -5.30
C SER A 217 3.59 -35.43 -4.96
N GLY A 218 2.72 -36.22 -5.60
CA GLY A 218 2.50 -37.64 -5.21
C GLY A 218 2.27 -37.85 -3.70
N GLU A 219 2.52 -39.05 -3.18
CA GLU A 219 2.41 -39.37 -1.73
C GLU A 219 3.54 -38.80 -0.85
N ASN A 220 4.51 -38.06 -1.43
CA ASN A 220 5.71 -37.66 -0.71
C ASN A 220 5.52 -36.34 0.07
N LYS A 221 4.89 -36.45 1.25
CA LYS A 221 4.47 -35.34 2.16
C LYS A 221 5.57 -34.35 2.57
N LYS A 222 6.86 -34.66 2.40
CA LYS A 222 7.99 -33.87 2.94
C LYS A 222 8.42 -32.70 2.03
N SER A 223 8.27 -32.81 0.71
CA SER A 223 8.57 -31.74 -0.27
C SER A 223 7.46 -30.67 -0.34
N SER A 224 6.20 -31.12 -0.23
CA SER A 224 5.00 -30.26 -0.17
C SER A 224 5.06 -29.18 0.92
N ARG A 225 5.68 -29.48 2.07
CA ARG A 225 5.68 -28.60 3.25
C ARG A 225 6.46 -27.29 3.07
N LYS A 226 7.57 -27.29 2.31
CA LYS A 226 8.40 -26.08 2.09
C LYS A 226 7.79 -25.12 1.06
N GLY A 227 7.18 -25.66 0.00
CA GLY A 227 6.40 -24.86 -0.98
C GLY A 227 5.06 -24.36 -0.42
N LEU A 228 4.46 -25.08 0.53
CA LEU A 228 3.23 -24.62 1.20
C LEU A 228 3.48 -23.39 2.09
N GLN A 229 4.65 -23.32 2.76
CA GLN A 229 5.02 -22.17 3.60
C GLN A 229 5.25 -20.87 2.82
N THR A 230 5.58 -20.91 1.52
CA THR A 230 5.66 -19.69 0.67
C THR A 230 4.28 -19.18 0.34
N VAL A 231 3.42 -20.10 -0.09
CA VAL A 231 2.01 -19.84 -0.41
C VAL A 231 1.25 -19.26 0.78
N THR A 232 1.45 -19.77 2.00
CA THR A 232 0.74 -19.29 3.19
C THR A 232 1.08 -17.83 3.53
N LEU A 233 2.34 -17.41 3.41
CA LEU A 233 2.72 -16.02 3.71
C LEU A 233 2.19 -15.05 2.65
N HIS A 234 2.22 -15.42 1.37
CA HIS A 234 1.58 -14.64 0.31
C HIS A 234 0.06 -14.52 0.53
N ALA A 235 -0.60 -15.62 0.86
CA ALA A 235 -2.04 -15.62 1.15
C ALA A 235 -2.37 -14.76 2.36
N PHE A 236 -1.53 -14.78 3.41
CA PHE A 236 -1.71 -13.95 4.60
C PHE A 236 -1.52 -12.45 4.31
N GLN A 237 -0.48 -12.08 3.58
CA GLN A 237 -0.28 -10.69 3.13
C GLN A 237 -1.47 -10.19 2.31
N LEU A 238 -1.93 -11.03 1.38
CA LEU A 238 -3.04 -10.71 0.48
C LEU A 238 -4.35 -10.57 1.25
N PHE A 239 -4.60 -11.44 2.22
CA PHE A 239 -5.74 -11.33 3.14
C PHE A 239 -5.73 -9.97 3.85
N LEU A 240 -4.64 -9.61 4.52
CA LEU A 240 -4.56 -8.34 5.25
C LEU A 240 -4.74 -7.13 4.31
N CYS A 241 -4.14 -7.16 3.12
CA CYS A 241 -4.26 -6.09 2.14
C CYS A 241 -5.69 -5.94 1.59
N LEU A 242 -6.41 -7.05 1.38
CA LEU A 242 -7.80 -7.03 0.97
C LEU A 242 -8.74 -6.59 2.10
N THR A 243 -8.47 -7.00 3.34
CA THR A 243 -9.25 -6.55 4.50
C THR A 243 -9.23 -5.03 4.66
N TYR A 244 -8.16 -4.35 4.22
CA TYR A 244 -8.12 -2.88 4.20
C TYR A 244 -9.30 -2.24 3.45
N LEU A 245 -9.81 -2.88 2.40
CA LEU A 245 -10.96 -2.38 1.62
C LEU A 245 -12.27 -2.34 2.43
N TRP A 246 -12.35 -3.04 3.55
CA TRP A 246 -13.48 -2.97 4.47
C TRP A 246 -13.37 -1.81 5.47
N CYS A 247 -12.20 -1.19 5.61
CA CYS A 247 -11.99 -0.11 6.58
C CYS A 247 -12.96 1.06 6.40
N PRO A 248 -13.24 1.58 5.18
CA PRO A 248 -14.24 2.63 4.99
C PRO A 248 -15.63 2.29 5.55
N PHE A 249 -16.07 1.04 5.39
CA PHE A 249 -17.36 0.58 5.89
C PHE A 249 -17.36 0.55 7.42
N ILE A 250 -16.36 -0.12 8.00
CA ILE A 250 -16.22 -0.29 9.46
C ILE A 250 -16.08 1.08 10.13
N GLU A 251 -15.21 1.94 9.61
CA GLU A 251 -14.97 3.29 10.14
C GLU A 251 -16.24 4.15 10.08
N THR A 252 -17.00 4.10 8.99
CA THR A 252 -18.26 4.85 8.86
C THR A 252 -19.30 4.36 9.86
N ALA A 253 -19.39 3.06 10.09
CA ALA A 253 -20.29 2.48 11.08
C ALA A 253 -19.87 2.89 12.50
N VAL A 254 -18.62 2.62 12.88
CA VAL A 254 -18.09 2.91 14.22
C VAL A 254 -18.18 4.39 14.57
N ARG A 255 -17.90 5.29 13.61
CA ARG A 255 -18.01 6.75 13.80
C ARG A 255 -19.41 7.21 14.17
N GLN A 256 -20.46 6.51 13.73
CA GLN A 256 -21.85 6.84 14.09
C GLN A 256 -22.18 6.45 15.52
N PHE A 257 -21.49 5.46 16.08
CA PHE A 257 -21.72 4.97 17.44
C PHE A 257 -20.85 5.69 18.47
N ASP A 258 -19.53 5.76 18.24
CA ASP A 258 -18.58 6.32 19.19
C ASP A 258 -17.33 6.89 18.48
N PHE A 259 -17.07 8.18 18.70
CA PHE A 259 -15.95 8.89 18.11
C PHE A 259 -14.58 8.48 18.69
N MET A 260 -14.50 8.18 19.98
CA MET A 260 -13.26 7.71 20.62
C MET A 260 -12.92 6.30 20.17
N LEU A 261 -13.94 5.44 20.05
CA LEU A 261 -13.79 4.11 19.46
C LEU A 261 -13.32 4.21 17.99
N PHE A 262 -13.89 5.13 17.21
CA PHE A 262 -13.47 5.39 15.83
C PHE A 262 -11.98 5.74 15.73
N ILE A 263 -11.44 6.60 16.59
CA ILE A 263 -10.01 6.94 16.60
C ILE A 263 -9.16 5.69 16.87
N ASN A 264 -9.55 4.86 17.85
CA ASN A 264 -8.80 3.64 18.19
C ASN A 264 -8.87 2.59 17.09
N VAL A 265 -10.05 2.38 16.49
CA VAL A 265 -10.25 1.45 15.36
C VAL A 265 -9.45 1.90 14.15
N ARG A 266 -9.48 3.20 13.81
CA ARG A 266 -8.69 3.73 12.69
C ARG A 266 -7.19 3.58 12.90
N TYR A 267 -6.70 3.82 14.12
CA TYR A 267 -5.31 3.56 14.48
C TYR A 267 -4.95 2.08 14.30
N PHE A 268 -5.79 1.18 14.81
CA PHE A 268 -5.60 -0.26 14.66
C PHE A 268 -5.61 -0.70 13.18
N ASN A 269 -6.55 -0.19 12.39
CA ASN A 269 -6.65 -0.47 10.95
C ASN A 269 -5.39 0.01 10.21
N TYR A 270 -4.88 1.19 10.55
CA TYR A 270 -3.67 1.75 9.96
C TYR A 270 -2.45 0.85 10.24
N ILE A 271 -2.24 0.43 11.48
CA ILE A 271 -1.13 -0.48 11.81
C ILE A 271 -1.30 -1.85 11.13
N THR A 272 -2.48 -2.45 11.25
CA THR A 272 -2.70 -3.87 10.93
C THR A 272 -2.94 -4.12 9.44
N PHE A 273 -3.73 -3.28 8.78
CA PHE A 273 -4.16 -3.50 7.41
C PHE A 273 -3.42 -2.63 6.39
N ILE A 274 -2.67 -1.62 6.84
CA ILE A 274 -1.87 -0.75 5.97
C ILE A 274 -0.37 -0.97 6.18
N LEU A 275 0.14 -0.79 7.40
CA LEU A 275 1.58 -0.92 7.64
C LEU A 275 2.05 -2.38 7.57
N ALA A 276 1.37 -3.31 8.24
CA ALA A 276 1.82 -4.71 8.29
C ALA A 276 1.91 -5.37 6.90
N PRO A 277 0.94 -5.22 5.96
CA PRO A 277 1.06 -5.80 4.62
C PRO A 277 2.22 -5.23 3.81
N LYS A 278 2.51 -3.94 3.98
CA LYS A 278 3.63 -3.24 3.32
C LYS A 278 4.98 -3.67 3.87
N CYS A 279 5.05 -4.16 5.11
CA CYS A 279 6.23 -4.83 5.68
C CYS A 279 6.40 -6.25 5.14
N LEU A 280 5.29 -6.96 4.94
CA LEU A 280 5.31 -8.32 4.41
C LEU A 280 5.79 -8.37 2.95
N SER A 281 5.54 -7.34 2.11
CA SER A 281 6.03 -7.35 0.71
C SER A 281 7.56 -7.47 0.63
N PRO A 282 8.37 -6.62 1.28
CA PRO A 282 9.82 -6.80 1.42
C PRO A 282 10.28 -8.17 1.91
N LEU A 283 9.61 -8.69 2.94
CA LEU A 283 9.99 -9.95 3.56
C LEU A 283 9.78 -11.12 2.61
N ILE A 284 8.63 -11.15 1.95
CA ILE A 284 8.20 -12.30 1.14
C ILE A 284 8.85 -12.28 -0.25
N TYR A 285 8.98 -11.11 -0.89
CA TYR A 285 9.49 -11.00 -2.26
C TYR A 285 10.97 -10.56 -2.32
N GLY A 286 11.51 -9.94 -1.26
CA GLY A 286 12.90 -9.52 -1.17
C GLY A 286 13.75 -10.49 -0.33
N LEU A 287 13.59 -10.47 0.99
CA LEU A 287 14.47 -11.20 1.92
C LEU A 287 14.39 -12.73 1.79
N ARG A 288 13.25 -13.25 1.36
CA ARG A 288 13.05 -14.68 1.17
C ARG A 288 13.55 -15.20 -0.18
N ASP A 289 13.65 -14.34 -1.18
CA ASP A 289 14.18 -14.73 -2.48
C ASP A 289 15.70 -14.80 -2.40
N GLU A 290 16.30 -15.99 -2.52
CA GLU A 290 17.73 -16.19 -2.31
C GLU A 290 18.58 -15.28 -3.20
N LYS A 291 18.18 -15.08 -4.46
CA LYS A 291 18.90 -14.22 -5.41
C LYS A 291 18.82 -12.75 -4.97
N PHE A 292 17.65 -12.32 -4.52
CA PHE A 292 17.44 -10.95 -4.06
C PHE A 292 18.14 -10.69 -2.72
N PHE A 293 18.09 -11.64 -1.79
CA PHE A 293 18.75 -11.56 -0.49
C PHE A 293 20.29 -11.50 -0.63
N LEU A 294 20.88 -12.33 -1.49
CA LEU A 294 22.31 -12.28 -1.80
C LEU A 294 22.71 -10.92 -2.40
N ALA A 295 21.92 -10.39 -3.33
CA ALA A 295 22.15 -9.08 -3.90
C ALA A 295 22.05 -7.96 -2.85
N LEU A 296 21.02 -8.00 -2.00
CA LEU A 296 20.81 -7.03 -0.92
C LEU A 296 21.97 -7.05 0.08
N LYS A 297 22.42 -8.24 0.51
CA LYS A 297 23.55 -8.39 1.44
C LYS A 297 24.83 -7.77 0.89
N CYS A 298 25.11 -7.94 -0.40
CA CYS A 298 26.27 -7.32 -1.06
C CYS A 298 26.22 -5.79 -1.01
N TYR A 299 25.05 -5.18 -1.20
CA TYR A 299 24.89 -3.72 -1.18
C TYR A 299 24.83 -3.14 0.23
N ALA A 300 24.13 -3.80 1.15
CA ALA A 300 24.06 -3.39 2.56
C ALA A 300 25.43 -3.48 3.26
N SER A 301 26.29 -4.42 2.83
CA SER A 301 27.64 -4.59 3.38
C SER A 301 28.71 -3.79 2.63
N PHE A 302 28.34 -2.76 1.85
CA PHE A 302 29.27 -1.94 1.05
C PHE A 302 30.27 -2.77 0.20
N GLY A 303 29.86 -3.93 -0.32
CA GLY A 303 30.72 -4.75 -1.16
C GLY A 303 31.84 -5.53 -0.44
N LEU A 304 31.85 -5.62 0.89
CA LEU A 304 32.83 -6.42 1.64
C LEU A 304 32.78 -7.93 1.34
N TYR A 305 31.71 -8.41 0.69
CA TYR A 305 31.52 -9.80 0.27
C TYR A 305 31.83 -10.06 -1.22
N LYS A 306 32.60 -9.18 -1.89
CA LYS A 306 32.94 -9.35 -3.32
C LYS A 306 33.83 -10.57 -3.63
N LYS A 307 34.31 -11.33 -2.63
CA LYS A 307 35.33 -12.38 -2.80
C LYS A 307 34.81 -13.82 -3.00
N LYS A 308 33.51 -14.07 -3.23
CA LYS A 308 33.02 -15.47 -3.34
C LYS A 308 31.92 -15.77 -4.37
N SER A 309 31.64 -14.87 -5.32
CA SER A 309 30.52 -15.03 -6.28
C SER A 309 30.96 -14.95 -7.74
N SER A 310 32.19 -15.36 -8.06
CA SER A 310 32.66 -15.55 -9.44
C SER A 310 32.42 -16.96 -9.99
N ASP A 311 31.67 -17.81 -9.28
CA ASP A 311 31.49 -19.24 -9.66
C ASP A 311 30.06 -19.62 -10.08
N PHE A 312 29.17 -18.65 -10.34
CA PHE A 312 27.85 -18.92 -10.92
C PHE A 312 27.57 -17.92 -12.02
N LEU A 313 28.20 -18.18 -13.17
CA LEU A 313 27.83 -17.61 -14.47
C LEU A 313 26.59 -18.34 -15.01
#